data_AF-A0A9E4V6S0-F1
#
_entry.id   AF-A0A9E4V6S0-F1
#
_cell.length_a   1.000
_cell.length_b   1.000
_cell.length_c   1.000
_cell.angle_alpha   90.00
_cell.angle_beta   90.00
_cell.angle_gamma   90.00
#
_symmetry.space_group_name_H-M   'P 1'
#
loop_
_entity.id
_entity.type
_entity.pdbx_description
1 polymer ?
#
loop_
_entity_poly.entity_id
_entity_poly.type
_entity_poly.pdbx_seq_one_letter_code
_entity_poly.pdbx_strand_id
1 'polypeptide(L)' 'MRLPDFSPEAQQDLTQIHDYIAQDSPDAALRLVVSLEQHCQTIADDPMIGQSRPELLNDL' A
#
# COMPACT_ATOMS: atom_id res chain seq x y z
N MET A 1 16.21 8.05 1.49
CA MET A 1 15.34 7.18 0.69
C MET A 1 14.03 7.93 0.48
N ARG A 2 13.55 8.07 -0.76
CA ARG A 2 12.29 8.76 -1.06
C ARG A 2 11.20 7.70 -1.15
N LEU A 3 10.19 7.80 -0.31
CA LEU A 3 9.00 6.94 -0.40
C LEU A 3 8.31 7.15 -1.76
N PRO A 4 7.69 6.12 -2.34
CA PRO A 4 6.89 6.29 -3.55
C PRO A 4 5.77 7.31 -3.33
N ASP A 5 5.47 8.09 -4.36
CA ASP A 5 4.36 9.04 -4.31
C ASP A 5 3.05 8.26 -4.47
N PHE A 6 2.22 8.26 -3.43
CA PHE A 6 0.89 7.64 -3.46
C PHE A 6 -0.17 8.59 -4.03
N SER A 7 -1.19 8.05 -4.68
CA SER A 7 -2.39 8.83 -4.99
C SER A 7 -3.12 9.22 -3.69
N PRO A 8 -3.96 10.28 -3.70
CA PRO A 8 -4.77 10.63 -2.54
C PRO A 8 -5.65 9.48 -2.04
N GLU A 9 -6.20 8.69 -2.96
CA GLU A 9 -7.03 7.52 -2.66
C GLU A 9 -6.21 6.44 -1.96
N ALA A 10 -5.02 6.11 -2.47
CA ALA A 10 -4.14 5.13 -1.85
C ALA A 10 -3.68 5.55 -0.44
N GLN A 11 -3.46 6.85 -0.20
CA GLN A 11 -3.15 7.36 1.13
C GLN A 11 -4.33 7.21 2.09
N GLN A 12 -5.55 7.41 1.59
CA GLN A 12 -6.77 7.18 2.36
C GLN A 12 -6.94 5.69 2.66
N ASP A 13 -6.65 4.79 1.72
CA ASP A 13 -6.72 3.34 1.93
C ASP A 13 -5.78 2.90 3.06
N LEU A 14 -4.53 3.38 3.07
CA LEU A 14 -3.57 3.09 4.15
C LEU A 14 -4.11 3.56 5.52
N THR A 15 -4.74 4.74 5.56
CA THR A 15 -5.35 5.29 6.78
C THR A 15 -6.53 4.44 7.25
N GLN A 16 -7.41 4.04 6.33
CA GLN A 16 -8.57 3.21 6.65
C GLN A 16 -8.18 1.81 7.14
N ILE A 17 -7.15 1.20 6.52
CA ILE A 17 -6.58 -0.09 6.97
C ILE A 17 -6.04 0.05 8.39
N HIS A 18 -5.27 1.12 8.66
CA HIS A 18 -4.76 1.39 9.99
C HIS A 18 -5.88 1.51 11.01
N ASP A 19 -6.86 2.38 10.76
CA ASP A 19 -7.95 2.68 11.68
C ASP A 19 -8.84 1.46 11.94
N TYR A 20 -8.99 0.59 10.96
CA TYR A 20 -9.71 -0.67 11.12
C TYR A 20 -8.98 -1.60 12.10
N ILE A 21 -7.69 -1.87 11.87
CA ILE A 21 -6.92 -2.83 12.68
C ILE A 21 -6.61 -2.26 14.07
N ALA A 22 -6.42 -0.94 14.19
CA ALA A 22 -6.08 -0.29 15.44
C ALA A 22 -7.18 -0.40 16.51
N GLN A 23 -8.43 -0.70 16.11
CA GLN A 23 -9.52 -1.01 17.04
C GLN A 23 -9.21 -2.23 17.92
N ASP A 24 -8.48 -3.22 17.37
CA ASP A 24 -8.07 -4.42 18.09
C ASP A 24 -6.61 -4.36 18.56
N SER A 25 -5.71 -3.88 17.70
CA SER A 25 -4.26 -3.81 17.98
C SER A 25 -3.58 -2.68 17.20
N PRO A 26 -3.32 -1.53 17.85
CA PRO A 26 -2.59 -0.41 17.23
C PRO A 26 -1.19 -0.80 16.72
N ASP A 27 -0.52 -1.70 17.45
CA ASP A 27 0.81 -2.19 17.10
C ASP A 27 0.77 -3.10 15.85
N ALA A 28 -0.28 -3.91 15.69
CA ALA A 28 -0.48 -4.66 14.45
C ALA A 28 -0.81 -3.76 13.26
N ALA A 29 -1.61 -2.71 13.48
CA ALA A 29 -1.94 -1.73 12.44
C ALA A 29 -0.70 -1.04 11.88
N LEU A 30 0.17 -0.54 12.78
CA LEU A 30 1.44 0.09 12.40
C LEU A 30 2.34 -0.87 11.61
N ARG A 31 2.51 -2.11 12.10
CA ARG A 31 3.35 -3.10 11.39
C ARG A 31 2.86 -3.37 9.97
N LEU A 32 1.54 -3.46 9.77
CA LEU A 32 1.00 -3.73 8.45
C LEU A 32 1.22 -2.56 7.50
N VAL A 33 0.93 -1.32 7.92
CA VAL A 33 1.15 -0.12 7.09
C VAL A 33 2.61 -0.01 6.68
N VAL A 34 3.53 -0.15 7.63
CA VAL A 34 4.98 -0.13 7.33
C VAL A 34 5.36 -1.22 6.35
N SER A 35 4.81 -2.43 6.49
CA SER A 35 5.07 -3.53 5.55
C SER A 35 4.54 -3.23 4.14
N LEU A 36 3.39 -2.56 4.02
CA LEU A 36 2.83 -2.17 2.73
C LEU A 36 3.69 -1.08 2.06
N GLU A 37 4.10 -0.06 2.81
CA GLU A 37 4.99 1.00 2.31
C GLU A 37 6.34 0.42 1.84
N GLN A 38 6.93 -0.50 2.59
CA GLN A 38 8.16 -1.19 2.22
C GLN A 38 7.99 -2.04 0.95
N HIS A 39 6.83 -2.69 0.79
CA HIS A 39 6.53 -3.45 -0.40
C HIS A 39 6.38 -2.53 -1.62
N CYS A 40 5.67 -1.41 -1.50
CA CYS A 40 5.58 -0.39 -2.54
C CYS A 40 6.94 0.20 -2.91
N GLN A 41 7.82 0.41 -1.93
CA GLN A 41 9.20 0.83 -2.20
C GLN A 41 9.96 -0.21 -3.02
N THR A 42 9.79 -1.50 -2.72
CA THR A 42 10.41 -2.59 -3.49
C THR A 42 9.94 -2.58 -4.94
N ILE A 43 8.64 -2.34 -5.18
CA ILE A 43 8.07 -2.20 -6.52
C ILE A 43 8.62 -0.93 -7.21
N ALA A 44 8.79 0.18 -6.48
CA ALA A 44 9.38 1.38 -7.06
C ALA A 44 10.84 1.17 -7.48
N ASP A 45 11.59 0.37 -6.71
CA ASP A 45 12.99 0.03 -7.00
C ASP A 45 13.11 -0.98 -8.15
N ASP A 46 12.15 -1.90 -8.31
CA ASP A 46 12.04 -2.83 -9.45
C ASP A 46 10.60 -2.88 -10.02
N PRO A 47 10.26 -1.96 -10.96
CA PRO A 47 8.88 -1.76 -11.43
C PRO A 47 8.22 -2.96 -12.13
N MET A 48 9.00 -3.95 -12.57
CA MET A 48 8.50 -5.08 -13.37
C MET A 48 8.32 -6.37 -12.56
N ILE A 49 8.44 -6.33 -11.22
CA ILE A 49 8.22 -7.50 -10.36
C ILE A 49 6.74 -7.84 -10.17
N GLY A 50 5.85 -6.88 -10.43
CA GLY A 50 4.41 -7.07 -10.36
C GLY A 50 3.90 -7.89 -11.56
N GLN A 51 2.94 -8.78 -11.31
CA GLN A 51 2.24 -9.47 -12.40
C GLN A 51 1.34 -8.46 -13.13
N SER A 52 1.45 -8.38 -14.45
CA SER A 52 0.51 -7.60 -15.26
C SER A 52 -0.91 -8.15 -15.13
N ARG A 53 -1.87 -7.27 -14.84
CA ARG A 53 -3.29 -7.57 -14.71
C ARG A 53 -4.13 -6.73 -15.69
N PRO A 54 -3.97 -6.89 -17.01
CA PRO A 54 -4.65 -6.06 -18.01
C PRO A 54 -6.18 -6.17 -17.93
N GLU A 55 -6.71 -7.26 -17.39
CA GLU A 55 -8.15 -7.46 -17.19
C GLU A 55 -8.76 -6.48 -16.17
N LEU A 56 -7.95 -5.89 -15.28
CA LEU A 56 -8.42 -4.92 -14.28
C LEU A 56 -8.48 -3.48 -14.82
N LEU A 57 -7.83 -3.20 -15.95
CA LEU A 57 -7.82 -1.85 -16.55
C LEU A 57 -9.14 -1.49 -17.23
N ASN A 58 -10.03 -2.45 -17.46
CA ASN A 58 -11.30 -2.22 -18.16
C ASN A 58 -12.42 -1.65 -17.27
N ASP A 59 -12.22 -1.63 -15.95
CA ASP A 59 -13.18 -1.09 -14.97
C ASP A 59 -12.77 0.32 -14.47
N LEU A 60 -11.81 0.99 -15.13
CA LEU A 60 -11.35 2.36 -14.85
C LEU A 60 -11.69 3.34 -15.97
#